data_AF-A0A842LZM5-F1
#
_entry.id   AF-A0A842LZM5-F1
#
_cell.length_a   1.000
_cell.length_b   1.000
_cell.length_c   1.000
_cell.angle_alpha   90.00
_cell.angle_beta   90.00
_cell.angle_gamma   90.00
#
_symmetry.space_group_name_H-M   'P 1'
#
loop_
_entity.id
_entity.type
_entity.pdbx_description
1 polymer ?
#
loop_
_entity_poly.entity_id
_entity_poly.type
_entity_poly.pdbx_seq_one_letter_code
_entity_poly.pdbx_strand_id
1 'polypeptide(L)' 'MPKIIEAIYENGVFKPLQKVELRDGEKVRLRVDERRIRRREFLRSWNPLRLERKVTADEIKRLRYEDIL' A
#
# COMPACT_ATOMS: atom_id res chain seq x y z
N MET A 1 -13.13 -7.72 4.39
CA MET A 1 -11.66 -7.57 4.27
C MET A 1 -11.36 -6.96 2.91
N PRO A 2 -10.70 -5.80 2.83
CA PRO A 2 -10.26 -5.26 1.54
C PRO A 2 -9.25 -6.22 0.90
N LYS A 3 -9.47 -6.60 -0.36
CA LYS A 3 -8.51 -7.39 -1.16
C LYS A 3 -7.69 -6.44 -2.01
N ILE A 4 -6.37 -6.58 -1.99
CA ILE A 4 -5.50 -5.88 -2.93
C ILE A 4 -5.60 -6.61 -4.27
N ILE A 5 -5.96 -5.89 -5.32
CA ILE A 5 -6.00 -6.40 -6.70
C ILE A 5 -4.84 -5.78 -7.45
N GLU A 6 -3.92 -6.62 -7.92
CA GLU A 6 -2.85 -6.15 -8.80
C GLU A 6 -3.37 -6.06 -10.23
N ALA A 7 -3.01 -4.98 -10.92
CA ALA A 7 -3.47 -4.69 -12.26
C ALA A 7 -2.37 -4.03 -13.08
N ILE A 8 -2.43 -4.20 -14.39
CA ILE A 8 -1.63 -3.46 -15.35
C ILE A 8 -2.50 -2.35 -15.98
N TYR A 9 -1.93 -1.17 -16.16
CA TYR A 9 -2.60 -0.07 -16.83
C TYR A 9 -2.12 0.02 -18.28
N GLU A 10 -3.01 -0.26 -19.23
CA GLU A 10 -2.71 -0.26 -20.67
C GLU A 10 -3.84 0.42 -21.44
N ASN A 11 -3.49 1.34 -22.34
CA ASN A 11 -4.43 2.03 -23.22
C ASN A 11 -5.62 2.66 -22.48
N GLY A 12 -5.38 3.22 -21.30
CA GLY A 12 -6.43 3.89 -20.51
C GLY A 12 -7.21 2.97 -19.56
N VAL A 13 -6.92 1.67 -19.52
CA VAL A 13 -7.73 0.67 -18.79
C VAL A 13 -6.89 -0.09 -17.76
N PHE A 14 -7.40 -0.23 -16.54
CA PHE A 14 -6.84 -1.13 -15.52
C PHE A 14 -7.29 -2.57 -15.77
N LYS A 15 -6.35 -3.45 -16.12
CA LYS A 15 -6.57 -4.86 -16.37
C LYS A 15 -6.05 -5.69 -15.19
N PRO A 16 -6.90 -6.40 -14.44
CA PRO A 16 -6.45 -7.15 -13.28
C PRO A 16 -5.57 -8.35 -13.71
N LEU A 17 -4.54 -8.65 -12.92
CA LEU A 17 -3.64 -9.80 -13.14
C LEU A 17 -4.28 -11.13 -12.74
N GLN A 18 -5.41 -11.08 -12.03
CA GLN A 18 -6.17 -12.23 -11.56
C GLN A 18 -7.67 -11.97 -11.71
N LYS A 19 -8.49 -13.03 -11.73
CA LYS A 19 -9.95 -12.88 -11.77
C LYS A 19 -10.45 -12.14 -10.53
N VAL A 20 -11.33 -11.18 -10.74
CA VAL A 20 -11.99 -10.42 -9.68
C VAL A 20 -13.49 -10.70 -9.74
N GLU A 21 -14.09 -10.97 -8.59
CA GLU A 21 -15.53 -11.17 -8.46
C GLU A 21 -16.19 -9.83 -8.13
N LEU A 22 -16.63 -9.12 -9.18
CA LEU A 22 -17.42 -7.89 -9.10
C LEU A 22 -18.66 -8.06 -9.98
N ARG A 23 -19.73 -7.35 -9.62
CA ARG A 23 -20.94 -7.25 -10.45
C ARG A 23 -20.69 -6.30 -11.62
N ASP A 24 -21.43 -6.49 -12.71
CA ASP A 24 -21.36 -5.56 -13.83
C ASP A 24 -21.83 -4.15 -13.39
N GLY A 25 -21.08 -3.13 -13.79
CA GLY A 25 -21.29 -1.75 -13.35
C GLY A 25 -20.93 -1.44 -11.89
N GLU A 26 -20.33 -2.36 -11.14
CA GLU A 26 -19.94 -2.13 -9.74
C GLU A 26 -18.88 -1.02 -9.62
N LYS A 27 -19.18 0.01 -8.84
CA LYS A 27 -18.26 1.12 -8.59
C LYS A 27 -17.24 0.72 -7.52
N VAL A 28 -15.96 0.82 -7.86
CA VAL A 28 -14.85 0.55 -6.94
C VAL A 28 -13.98 1.80 -6.75
N ARG A 29 -13.32 1.90 -5.59
CA ARG A 29 -12.30 2.92 -5.34
C ARG A 29 -10.93 2.35 -5.65
N LEU A 30 -10.21 2.99 -6.56
CA LEU A 30 -8.82 2.64 -6.86
C LEU A 30 -7.87 3.39 -5.94
N ARG A 31 -6.84 2.71 -5.45
CA ARG A 31 -5.66 3.30 -4.83
C ARG A 31 -4.46 2.89 -5.65
N VAL A 32 -3.78 3.85 -6.25
CA VAL A 32 -2.52 3.62 -6.96
C VAL A 32 -1.41 3.84 -5.94
N ASP A 33 -0.84 2.76 -5.44
CA ASP A 33 0.34 2.85 -4.60
C ASP A 33 1.57 3.03 -5.48
N GLU A 34 2.33 4.11 -5.28
CA GLU A 34 3.65 4.32 -5.87
C GLU A 34 4.66 3.35 -5.24
N ARG A 35 4.49 2.04 -5.42
CA ARG A 35 5.53 1.04 -5.05
C ARG A 35 6.84 1.25 -5.82
N ARG A 36 6.81 2.13 -6.83
CA ARG A 36 7.89 2.48 -7.74
C ARG A 36 8.66 3.74 -7.37
N ILE A 37 8.54 4.29 -6.15
CA ILE A 37 9.72 4.96 -5.63
C ILE A 37 10.78 3.86 -5.58
N ARG A 38 11.72 3.87 -6.54
CA ARG A 38 12.85 2.93 -6.56
C ARG A 38 13.34 2.91 -5.13
N ARG A 39 13.57 1.74 -4.51
CA ARG A 39 14.11 1.65 -3.13
C ARG A 39 15.21 2.69 -2.90
N ARG A 40 16.01 2.95 -3.95
CA ARG A 40 17.01 4.01 -4.07
C ARG A 40 16.50 5.47 -3.98
N GLU A 41 15.43 5.85 -4.67
CA GLU A 41 14.80 7.18 -4.53
C GLU A 41 14.15 7.34 -3.16
N PHE A 42 13.50 6.28 -2.64
CA PHE A 42 12.87 6.31 -1.32
C PHE A 42 13.95 6.53 -0.27
N LEU A 43 15.02 5.73 -0.29
CA LEU A 43 16.16 5.89 0.61
C LEU A 43 16.88 7.25 0.45
N ARG A 44 16.81 7.89 -0.72
CA ARG A 44 17.40 9.22 -0.95
C ARG A 44 16.54 10.35 -0.38
N SER A 45 15.21 10.22 -0.42
CA SER A 45 14.28 11.18 0.17
C SER A 45 13.89 10.84 1.61
N TRP A 46 14.26 9.66 2.10
CA TRP A 46 13.92 9.20 3.44
C TRP A 46 14.72 10.00 4.46
N ASN A 47 14.02 10.88 5.17
CA ASN A 47 14.53 11.49 6.40
C ASN A 47 14.22 10.51 7.54
N PRO A 48 15.19 9.74 8.06
CA PRO A 48 14.92 8.80 9.13
C PRO A 48 14.45 9.53 10.38
N LEU A 49 13.31 9.11 10.93
CA LEU A 49 12.87 9.54 12.24
C LEU A 49 13.88 9.03 13.27
N ARG A 50 14.57 9.95 13.93
CA ARG A 50 15.48 9.62 15.02
C ARG A 50 14.62 9.32 16.24
N LEU A 51 14.61 8.06 16.67
CA LEU A 51 13.89 7.67 17.87
C LEU A 51 14.66 8.19 19.09
N GLU A 52 13.99 8.95 19.94
CA GLU A 52 14.56 9.48 21.19
C GLU A 52 14.83 8.37 22.22
N ARG A 53 14.18 7.21 22.05
CA ARG A 53 14.37 6.03 22.88
C ARG A 53 14.40 4.76 22.04
N LYS A 54 14.97 3.69 22.60
CA LYS A 54 14.84 2.35 22.04
C LYS A 54 13.37 1.92 22.12
N VAL A 55 12.88 1.33 21.04
CA VAL A 55 11.52 0.80 20.93
C VAL A 55 11.60 -0.69 20.66
N THR A 56 10.79 -1.47 21.37
CA THR A 56 10.72 -2.92 21.23
C THR A 56 9.87 -3.32 20.02
N ALA A 57 10.12 -4.52 19.48
CA ALA A 57 9.35 -5.04 18.35
C ALA A 57 7.84 -5.13 18.66
N ASP A 58 7.47 -5.38 19.92
CA ASP A 58 6.08 -5.53 20.32
C ASP A 58 5.36 -4.18 20.51
N GLU A 59 6.07 -3.12 20.92
CA GLU A 59 5.56 -1.75 20.87
C GLU A 59 5.27 -1.31 19.42
N ILE A 60 6.18 -1.62 18.48
CA ILE A 60 5.98 -1.31 17.05
C ILE A 60 4.76 -2.03 16.49
N LYS A 61 4.55 -3.30 16.87
CA LYS A 61 3.37 -4.06 16.45
C LYS A 61 2.10 -3.40 16.95
N ARG A 62 2.02 -3.04 18.24
CA ARG A 62 0.82 -2.41 18.83
C ARG A 62 0.43 -1.12 18.12
N LEU A 63 1.38 -0.20 17.93
CA LEU A 63 1.14 1.08 17.26
C LEU A 63 0.55 0.91 15.85
N ARG A 64 1.05 -0.07 15.08
CA ARG A 64 0.53 -0.35 13.72
C ARG A 64 -0.89 -0.92 13.70
N TYR A 65 -1.37 -1.51 14.79
CA TYR A 65 -2.74 -2.03 14.88
C TYR A 65 -3.73 -0.95 15.32
N GLU A 66 -3.30 0.00 16.14
CA GLU A 66 -4.17 1.10 16.62
C GLU A 66 -4.51 2.11 15.51
N ASP A 67 -3.65 2.27 14.49
CA ASP A 67 -3.94 3.12 13.31
C ASP A 67 -4.96 2.51 12.33
N ILE A 68 -5.50 1.31 12.61
CA ILE A 68 -6.42 0.56 11.72
C ILE A 68 -7.86 0.49 12.30
N LEU A 69 -8.12 1.04 13.49
CA LEU A 69 -9.46 1.13 14.11
C LEU A 69 -9.99 2.57 14.08
#